data_AF-A0A945GAW7-F1
#
_entry.id   AF-A0A945GAW7-F1
#
_cell.length_a   1.000
_cell.length_b   1.000
_cell.length_c   1.000
_cell.angle_alpha   90.00
_cell.angle_beta   90.00
_cell.angle_gamma   90.00
#
_symmetry.space_group_name_H-M   'P 1'
#
loop_
_entity.id
_entity.type
_entity.pdbx_description
1 polymer ?
#
loop_
_entity_poly.entity_id
_entity_poly.type
_entity_poly.pdbx_seq_one_letter_code
_entity_poly.pdbx_strand_id
1 'polypeptide(L)'
;MIRLFLSLCSILPLKINHVFGAIIGKLLYITGSEAKKVSVQNVEICFPELSLKDQKSLVKNALIHTGKNLTESGLIWNQSFSKNAHYICNFNGEHYLDNQK
;
A
#
# COMPACT_ATOMS: atom_id res chain seq x y z
N MET A 1 20.40 6.69 1.31
CA MET A 1 19.10 7.18 0.79
C MET A 1 17.91 6.45 1.39
N ILE A 2 17.78 5.12 1.25
CA ILE A 2 16.60 4.39 1.76
C ILE A 2 16.41 4.46 3.28
N ARG A 3 17.49 4.32 4.07
CA ARG A 3 17.44 4.46 5.54
C ARG A 3 16.95 5.83 6.00
N LEU A 4 17.40 6.89 5.32
CA LEU A 4 16.98 8.25 5.61
C LEU A 4 15.49 8.43 5.29
N PHE A 5 15.05 7.95 4.13
CA PHE A 5 13.64 7.97 3.73
C PHE A 5 12.75 7.26 4.76
N LEU A 6 13.11 6.05 5.16
CA LEU A 6 12.35 5.27 6.15
C LEU A 6 12.34 5.93 7.53
N SER A 7 13.47 6.50 7.96
CA SER A 7 13.57 7.24 9.22
C SER A 7 12.65 8.47 9.21
N LEU A 8 12.66 9.25 8.12
CA LEU A 8 11.76 10.41 7.97
C LEU A 8 10.28 9.98 7.98
N CYS A 9 9.92 8.90 7.29
CA CYS A 9 8.54 8.41 7.29
C CYS A 9 8.12 7.87 8.67
N SER A 10 9.05 7.33 9.46
CA SER A 10 8.78 6.73 10.77
C SER A 10 8.40 7.71 11.88
N ILE A 11 8.73 9.00 11.72
CA ILE A 11 8.39 10.06 12.68
C ILE A 11 7.09 10.80 12.31
N LEU A 12 6.57 10.59 11.09
CA LEU A 12 5.35 11.24 10.63
C LEU A 12 4.09 10.48 11.12
N PRO A 13 3.03 11.19 11.53
CA PRO A 13 1.72 10.58 11.77
C PRO A 13 1.23 9.81 10.53
N LEU A 14 0.54 8.68 10.75
CA LEU A 14 0.05 7.80 9.68
C LEU A 14 -0.76 8.55 8.60
N LYS A 15 -1.63 9.48 9.02
CA LYS A 15 -2.42 10.31 8.08
C LYS A 15 -1.55 11.10 7.11
N ILE A 16 -0.41 11.62 7.58
CA ILE A 16 0.54 12.38 6.76
C ILE A 16 1.28 11.44 5.80
N ASN A 17 1.70 10.27 6.28
CA ASN A 17 2.26 9.22 5.42
C ASN A 17 1.30 8.84 4.29
N HIS A 18 0.00 8.68 4.58
CA HIS A 18 -1.01 8.37 3.56
C HIS A 18 -1.14 9.48 2.50
N VAL A 19 -1.03 10.76 2.89
CA VAL A 19 -1.10 11.88 1.94
C VAL A 19 0.10 11.85 1.00
N PHE A 20 1.33 11.76 1.54
CA PHE A 20 2.54 11.68 0.72
C PHE A 20 2.54 10.44 -0.17
N GLY A 21 2.17 9.28 0.39
CA GLY A 21 2.07 8.04 -0.36
C GLY A 21 1.04 8.11 -1.48
N ALA A 22 -0.12 8.74 -1.25
CA ALA A 22 -1.11 8.94 -2.30
C ALA A 22 -0.61 9.88 -3.42
N ILE A 23 0.20 10.89 -3.09
CA ILE A 23 0.84 11.75 -4.10
C ILE A 23 1.83 10.92 -4.93
N ILE A 24 2.70 10.13 -4.29
CA ILE A 24 3.64 9.24 -4.99
C ILE A 24 2.88 8.28 -5.92
N GLY A 25 1.83 7.63 -5.44
CA GLY A 25 1.04 6.71 -6.26
C GLY A 25 0.31 7.39 -7.43
N LYS A 26 -0.19 8.62 -7.24
CA LYS A 26 -0.74 9.42 -8.35
C LYS A 26 0.34 9.75 -9.39
N LEU A 27 1.56 10.11 -8.94
CA LEU A 27 2.68 10.35 -9.84
C LEU A 27 3.02 9.11 -10.65
N LEU A 28 3.14 7.94 -10.01
CA LEU A 28 3.36 6.65 -10.69
C LEU A 28 2.30 6.36 -11.75
N TYR A 29 1.03 6.71 -11.48
CA TYR A 29 -0.07 6.52 -12.42
C TYR A 29 0.01 7.45 -13.65
N ILE A 30 0.46 8.70 -13.50
CA ILE A 30 0.51 9.66 -14.60
C ILE A 30 1.81 9.56 -15.44
N THR A 31 2.94 9.18 -14.85
CA THR A 31 4.25 9.19 -15.52
C THR A 31 4.53 7.98 -16.42
N GLY A 32 3.55 7.08 -16.61
CA GLY A 32 3.76 5.87 -17.43
C GLY A 32 4.78 4.89 -16.84
N SER A 33 4.93 4.91 -15.51
CA SER A 33 5.89 4.08 -14.77
C SER A 33 5.77 2.58 -15.07
N GLU A 34 6.85 1.84 -14.89
CA GLU A 34 6.82 0.36 -14.96
C GLU A 34 5.79 -0.23 -13.98
N ALA A 35 5.65 0.36 -12.79
CA ALA A 35 4.62 -0.04 -11.83
C ALA A 35 3.21 0.06 -12.42
N LYS A 36 2.92 1.11 -13.21
CA LYS A 36 1.64 1.23 -13.92
C LYS A 36 1.50 0.15 -14.98
N LYS A 37 2.51 -0.09 -15.80
CA LYS A 37 2.46 -1.10 -16.88
C LYS A 37 2.16 -2.49 -16.33
N VAL A 38 2.88 -2.91 -15.28
CA VAL A 38 2.65 -4.18 -14.60
C VAL A 38 1.27 -4.23 -13.95
N SER A 39 0.84 -3.14 -13.30
CA SER A 39 -0.49 -3.11 -12.67
C SER A 39 -1.62 -3.23 -13.69
N VAL A 40 -1.48 -2.63 -14.88
CA VAL A 40 -2.44 -2.78 -15.99
C VAL A 40 -2.51 -4.24 -16.43
N GLN A 41 -1.38 -4.87 -16.72
CA GLN A 41 -1.34 -6.27 -17.13
C GLN A 41 -1.96 -7.19 -16.07
N ASN A 42 -1.62 -7.00 -14.79
CA ASN A 42 -2.18 -7.80 -13.71
C ASN A 42 -3.70 -7.63 -13.60
N VAL A 43 -4.22 -6.40 -13.73
CA VAL A 43 -5.66 -6.15 -13.66
C VAL A 43 -6.40 -6.73 -14.86
N GLU A 44 -5.83 -6.64 -16.06
CA GLU A 44 -6.41 -7.23 -17.28
C GLU A 44 -6.48 -8.77 -17.19
N ILE A 45 -5.45 -9.40 -16.63
CA ILE A 45 -5.39 -10.85 -16.47
C ILE A 45 -6.32 -11.35 -15.35
N CYS A 46 -6.30 -10.68 -14.18
CA CYS A 46 -7.01 -11.15 -12.99
C CYS A 46 -8.48 -10.72 -12.93
N PHE A 47 -8.84 -9.62 -13.60
CA PHE A 47 -10.20 -9.05 -13.58
C PHE A 47 -10.73 -8.73 -14.99
N PRO A 48 -10.71 -9.70 -15.93
CA PRO A 48 -11.15 -9.48 -17.31
C PRO A 48 -12.64 -9.16 -17.42
N GLU A 49 -13.45 -9.51 -16.42
CA GLU A 49 -14.89 -9.25 -16.35
C GLU A 49 -15.25 -7.78 -16.04
N LEU A 50 -14.29 -7.00 -15.52
CA LEU A 50 -14.52 -5.59 -15.22
C LEU A 50 -14.56 -4.75 -16.49
N SER A 51 -15.37 -3.68 -16.46
CA SER A 51 -15.35 -2.70 -17.54
C SER A 51 -13.96 -2.03 -17.64
N LEU A 52 -13.58 -1.56 -18.84
CA LEU A 52 -12.32 -0.83 -19.03
C LEU A 52 -12.20 0.40 -18.11
N LYS A 53 -13.32 1.02 -17.74
CA LYS A 53 -13.36 2.14 -16.81
C LYS A 53 -13.01 1.68 -15.39
N ASP A 54 -13.57 0.56 -14.97
CA ASP A 54 -13.34 0.01 -13.63
C ASP A 54 -11.94 -0.57 -13.49
N GLN A 55 -11.41 -1.23 -14.52
CA GLN A 55 -10.01 -1.67 -14.57
C GLN A 55 -9.05 -0.48 -14.43
N LYS A 56 -9.27 0.62 -15.18
CA LYS A 56 -8.46 1.85 -15.04
C LYS A 56 -8.55 2.46 -13.64
N SER A 57 -9.74 2.47 -13.04
CA SER A 57 -9.96 2.93 -11.67
C SER A 57 -9.20 2.06 -10.67
N LEU A 58 -9.26 0.74 -10.83
CA LEU A 58 -8.56 -0.24 -9.99
C LEU A 58 -7.05 -0.07 -10.08
N VAL A 59 -6.48 0.07 -11.29
CA VAL A 59 -5.05 0.34 -11.49
C VAL A 59 -4.61 1.63 -10.77
N LYS A 60 -5.39 2.71 -10.92
CA LYS A 60 -5.10 3.98 -10.25
C LYS A 60 -5.10 3.83 -8.73
N ASN A 61 -6.11 3.17 -8.18
CA ASN A 61 -6.23 2.95 -6.75
C ASN A 61 -5.12 2.03 -6.23
N ALA A 62 -4.79 0.96 -6.95
CA ALA A 62 -3.69 0.07 -6.61
C ALA A 62 -2.38 0.84 -6.47
N LEU A 63 -2.02 1.71 -7.43
CA LEU A 63 -0.80 2.52 -7.34
C LEU A 63 -0.83 3.54 -6.20
N ILE A 64 -1.99 4.15 -5.93
CA ILE A 64 -2.18 5.03 -4.76
C ILE A 64 -1.90 4.25 -3.47
N HIS A 65 -2.44 3.04 -3.33
CA HIS A 65 -2.19 2.19 -2.17
C HIS A 65 -0.73 1.72 -2.09
N THR A 66 -0.11 1.37 -3.22
CA THR A 66 1.33 1.06 -3.26
C THR A 66 2.18 2.21 -2.74
N GLY A 67 1.87 3.45 -3.13
CA GLY A 67 2.58 4.63 -2.62
C GLY A 67 2.37 4.85 -1.11
N LYS A 68 1.16 4.60 -0.58
CA LYS A 68 0.89 4.62 0.87
C LYS A 68 1.68 3.54 1.61
N ASN A 69 1.67 2.31 1.12
CA ASN A 69 2.43 1.20 1.72
C ASN A 69 3.93 1.52 1.77
N LEU A 70 4.47 2.19 0.75
CA LEU A 70 5.87 2.64 0.72
C LEU A 70 6.21 3.59 1.89
N THR A 71 5.34 4.57 2.18
CA THR A 71 5.58 5.51 3.29
C THR A 71 5.26 4.87 4.65
N GLU A 72 4.23 4.03 4.73
CA GLU A 72 3.89 3.23 5.92
C GLU A 72 5.03 2.29 6.35
N SER A 73 5.82 1.77 5.40
CA SER A 73 6.97 0.89 5.67
C SER A 73 7.97 1.51 6.66
N GLY A 74 8.09 2.84 6.69
CA GLY A 74 8.90 3.54 7.69
C GLY A 74 8.40 3.32 9.12
N LEU A 75 7.08 3.42 9.36
CA LEU A 75 6.46 3.13 10.66
C LEU A 75 6.61 1.64 11.01
N ILE A 76 6.29 0.77 10.06
CA ILE A 76 6.27 -0.69 10.27
C ILE A 76 7.66 -1.22 10.66
N TRP A 77 8.72 -0.76 10.00
CA TRP A 77 10.07 -1.29 10.21
C TRP A 77 10.87 -0.60 11.31
N ASN A 78 10.57 0.67 11.63
CA ASN A 78 11.36 1.43 12.61
C ASN A 78 10.67 1.63 13.96
N GLN A 79 9.41 1.22 14.12
CA GLN A 79 8.71 1.28 15.41
C GLN A 79 8.53 -0.11 16.03
N SER A 80 8.23 -0.16 17.34
CA SER A 80 7.97 -1.41 18.02
C SER A 80 6.65 -2.04 17.54
N PHE A 81 6.58 -3.38 17.62
CA PHE A 81 5.36 -4.12 17.29
C PHE A 81 4.14 -3.57 18.05
N SER A 82 4.28 -3.32 19.36
CA SER A 82 3.19 -2.80 20.20
C SER A 82 2.64 -1.47 19.68
N LYS A 83 3.50 -0.57 19.20
CA LYS A 83 3.07 0.71 18.61
C LYS A 83 2.29 0.50 17.32
N ASN A 84 2.81 -0.35 16.43
CA ASN A 84 2.17 -0.64 15.14
C ASN A 84 0.86 -1.43 15.31
N ALA A 85 0.78 -2.31 16.29
CA ALA A 85 -0.40 -3.12 16.58
C ALA A 85 -1.63 -2.28 16.93
N HIS A 86 -1.47 -1.06 17.46
CA HIS A 86 -2.58 -0.13 17.71
C HIS A 86 -3.32 0.31 16.44
N TYR A 87 -2.72 0.16 15.25
CA TYR A 87 -3.39 0.43 13.97
C TYR A 87 -4.17 -0.76 13.43
N ILE A 88 -4.10 -1.93 14.07
CA ILE A 88 -4.89 -3.10 13.69
C ILE A 88 -6.28 -2.95 14.29
N CYS A 89 -7.28 -2.78 13.43
CA CYS A 89 -8.67 -2.58 13.88
C CYS A 89 -9.41 -3.89 14.10
N ASN A 90 -9.23 -4.87 13.19
CA ASN A 90 -9.97 -6.13 13.18
C ASN A 90 -9.05 -7.28 12.76
N PHE A 91 -9.25 -8.45 13.37
CA PHE A 91 -8.67 -9.72 12.93
C PHE A 91 -9.79 -10.62 12.40
N ASN A 92 -9.68 -11.09 11.16
CA ASN A 92 -10.65 -12.00 10.56
C ASN A 92 -10.02 -13.39 10.45
N GLY A 93 -10.69 -14.41 10.99
CA GLY A 93 -10.19 -15.79 10.94
C GLY A 93 -9.15 -16.13 12.03
N GLU A 94 -9.11 -15.40 13.14
CA GLU A 94 -8.17 -15.65 14.25
C GLU A 94 -8.25 -17.09 14.78
N HIS A 95 -9.46 -17.67 14.82
CA HIS A 95 -9.70 -19.06 15.24
C HIS A 95 -8.92 -20.12 14.43
N TYR A 96 -8.42 -19.80 13.23
CA TYR A 96 -7.55 -20.72 12.49
C TYR A 96 -6.14 -20.84 13.10
N LEU A 97 -5.73 -19.89 13.95
CA LEU A 97 -4.42 -19.87 14.61
C LEU A 97 -4.42 -20.68 15.92
N ASP A 98 -5.58 -20.88 16.54
CA ASP A 98 -5.73 -21.60 17.81
C ASP A 98 -5.64 -23.12 17.64
N ASN A 99 -5.89 -23.62 16.43
CA ASN A 99 -5.67 -25.02 16.09
C ASN A 99 -4.17 -25.24 15.83
N GLN A 100 -3.42 -25.46 16.92
CA GLN A 100 -2.13 -26.12 16.84
C GLN A 100 -2.34 -27.50 16.19
N LYS A 101 -1.65 -27.74 15.08
CA LYS A 101 -1.45 -29.10 14.57
C LYS A 101 -0.79 -29.97 15.62
#